data_AF-A0AAV2M6N2-F1
#
_entry.id   AF-A0AAV2M6N2-F1
#
_cell.length_a   1.000
_cell.length_b   1.000
_cell.length_c   1.000
_cell.angle_alpha   90.00
_cell.angle_beta   90.00
_cell.angle_gamma   90.00
#
_symmetry.space_group_name_H-M   'P 1'
#
loop_
_entity.id
_entity.type
_entity.pdbx_description
1 polymer ?
#
loop_
_entity_poly.entity_id
_entity_poly.type
_entity_poly.pdbx_seq_one_letter_code
_entity_poly.pdbx_strand_id
1 'polypeptide(L)'
;MAALSPGVDVSCGLENVPVLIENSVVAPARPRFHYSTENVQGPGFSDDPSEATLLGCPCVSHSCVLESCSCLQSHGEAYTTEVTVWCRME
;
A
#
# COMPACT_ATOMS: atom_id res chain seq x y z
N MET A 1 -3.34 36.77 -8.65
CA MET A 1 -3.00 35.47 -8.02
C MET A 1 -4.21 34.56 -8.20
N ALA A 2 -4.14 33.57 -9.09
CA ALA A 2 -5.21 32.60 -9.25
C ALA A 2 -5.11 31.60 -8.10
N ALA A 3 -6.16 31.47 -7.30
CA ALA A 3 -6.27 30.40 -6.33
C ALA A 3 -6.30 29.08 -7.10
N LEU A 4 -5.33 28.19 -6.86
CA LEU A 4 -5.43 26.80 -7.28
C LEU A 4 -6.69 26.25 -6.60
N SER A 5 -7.72 25.92 -7.38
CA SER A 5 -8.85 25.15 -6.85
C SER A 5 -8.28 23.89 -6.22
N PRO A 6 -8.60 23.57 -4.95
CA PRO A 6 -8.09 22.36 -4.33
C PRO A 6 -8.46 21.18 -5.23
N GLY A 7 -7.45 20.45 -5.70
CA GLY A 7 -7.65 19.28 -6.53
C GLY A 7 -8.60 18.29 -5.83
N VAL A 8 -9.39 17.56 -6.61
CA VAL A 8 -10.20 16.48 -6.05
C VAL A 8 -9.25 15.35 -5.63
N ASP A 9 -9.33 14.95 -4.36
CA ASP A 9 -8.65 13.76 -3.87
C ASP A 9 -9.32 12.51 -4.44
N VAL A 10 -8.61 11.79 -5.30
CA VAL A 10 -9.13 10.58 -5.96
C VAL A 10 -9.24 9.40 -5.02
N SER A 11 -8.47 9.41 -3.93
CA SER A 11 -8.55 8.39 -2.89
C SER A 11 -9.77 8.55 -2.00
N CYS A 12 -10.50 9.67 -2.11
CA CYS A 12 -11.62 10.01 -1.22
C CYS A 12 -11.24 9.99 0.27
N GLY A 13 -10.00 10.35 0.62
CA GLY A 13 -9.48 10.32 1.98
C GLY A 13 -9.19 8.92 2.54
N LEU A 14 -9.15 7.89 1.68
CA LEU A 14 -8.84 6.52 2.10
C LEU A 14 -7.34 6.29 2.30
N GLU A 15 -6.49 7.07 1.64
CA GLU A 15 -5.04 7.05 1.84
C GLU A 15 -4.59 7.97 2.97
N ASN A 16 -3.40 7.73 3.52
CA ASN A 16 -2.82 8.58 4.58
C ASN A 16 -2.56 10.03 4.13
N VAL A 17 -2.43 10.26 2.82
CA VAL A 17 -2.24 11.59 2.21
C VAL A 17 -3.14 11.75 0.97
N PRO A 18 -3.67 12.95 0.68
CA PRO A 18 -4.52 13.18 -0.49
C PRO A 18 -3.80 12.87 -1.81
N VAL A 19 -4.49 12.21 -2.73
CA VAL A 19 -3.98 11.89 -4.07
C VAL A 19 -4.63 12.82 -5.10
N LEU A 20 -3.85 13.75 -5.65
CA LEU A 20 -4.35 14.81 -6.52
C LEU A 20 -3.95 14.56 -7.99
N ILE A 21 -4.85 14.86 -8.92
CA ILE A 21 -4.55 14.86 -10.36
C ILE A 21 -4.06 16.25 -10.77
N GLU A 22 -2.76 16.37 -11.05
CA GLU A 22 -2.19 17.57 -11.66
C GLU A 22 -2.55 17.57 -13.16
N ASN A 23 -3.15 18.66 -13.66
CA ASN A 23 -3.56 18.85 -15.07
C ASN A 23 -4.81 18.12 -15.58
N SER A 24 -5.94 18.18 -14.86
CA SER A 24 -7.23 17.83 -15.47
C SER A 24 -7.60 18.84 -16.58
N VAL A 25 -7.23 18.53 -17.83
CA VAL A 25 -7.52 19.33 -19.06
C VAL A 25 -9.03 19.48 -19.31
N VAL A 26 -9.84 18.65 -18.66
CA VAL A 26 -11.29 18.73 -18.62
C VAL A 26 -11.68 19.01 -17.17
N ALA A 27 -12.64 19.90 -16.95
CA ALA A 27 -13.21 20.25 -15.65
C ALA A 27 -13.32 19.02 -14.71
N PRO A 28 -13.17 19.18 -13.38
CA PRO A 28 -12.97 18.09 -12.41
C PRO A 28 -14.22 17.19 -12.34
N ALA A 29 -14.38 16.33 -13.33
CA ALA A 29 -15.32 15.25 -13.29
C ALA A 29 -14.73 14.24 -12.31
N ARG A 30 -15.51 13.92 -11.27
CA ARG A 30 -15.16 12.80 -10.39
C ARG A 30 -14.86 11.58 -11.25
N PRO A 31 -13.76 10.84 -10.99
CA PRO A 31 -13.46 9.66 -11.75
C PRO A 31 -14.63 8.68 -11.72
N ARG A 32 -14.90 8.00 -12.84
CA ARG A 32 -15.97 6.99 -12.94
C ARG A 32 -15.49 5.61 -12.46
N PHE A 33 -14.81 5.58 -11.32
CA PHE A 33 -14.39 4.35 -10.65
C PHE A 33 -14.56 4.50 -9.14
N HIS A 34 -14.58 3.37 -8.44
CA HIS A 34 -14.52 3.33 -6.98
C HIS A 34 -13.09 3.02 -6.57
N TYR A 35 -12.45 3.94 -5.84
CA TYR A 35 -11.11 3.72 -5.30
C TYR A 35 -11.19 2.75 -4.11
N SER A 36 -10.22 1.85 -4.01
CA SER A 36 -10.03 0.95 -2.87
C SER A 36 -8.54 0.92 -2.53
N THR A 37 -8.21 1.04 -1.24
CA THR A 37 -6.83 0.94 -0.73
C THR A 37 -6.31 -0.49 -0.72
N GLU A 38 -7.23 -1.46 -0.65
CA GLU A 38 -6.94 -2.87 -0.60
C GLU A 38 -7.57 -3.60 -1.80
N ASN A 39 -7.12 -4.83 -2.01
CA ASN A 39 -7.68 -5.72 -3.01
C ASN A 39 -9.15 -6.02 -2.69
N VAL A 40 -10.00 -6.00 -3.72
CA VAL A 40 -11.41 -6.39 -3.61
C VAL A 40 -11.63 -7.74 -4.28
N GLN A 41 -12.48 -8.57 -3.70
CA GLN A 41 -12.79 -9.88 -4.28
C GLN A 41 -13.44 -9.72 -5.66
N GLY A 42 -12.84 -10.40 -6.65
CA GLY A 42 -13.33 -10.44 -8.02
C GLY A 42 -14.13 -11.71 -8.32
N PRO A 43 -14.94 -11.72 -9.41
CA PRO A 43 -15.61 -12.93 -9.87
C PRO A 43 -14.59 -14.05 -10.18
N GLY A 44 -14.88 -15.27 -9.73
CA GLY A 44 -14.05 -16.45 -10.01
C GLY A 44 -12.93 -16.71 -8.99
N PHE A 45 -12.81 -15.91 -7.93
CA PHE A 45 -11.87 -16.13 -6.84
C PHE A 45 -12.66 -16.40 -5.55
N SER A 46 -12.48 -17.57 -4.94
CA SER A 46 -13.26 -18.00 -3.77
C SER A 46 -12.75 -17.42 -2.45
N ASP A 47 -11.45 -17.16 -2.40
CA ASP A 47 -10.78 -16.78 -1.16
C ASP A 47 -10.90 -15.26 -0.99
N ASP A 48 -11.05 -14.79 0.25
CA ASP A 48 -11.06 -13.38 0.54
C ASP A 48 -9.61 -12.84 0.46
N PRO A 49 -9.31 -11.85 -0.41
CA PRO A 49 -7.95 -11.30 -0.49
C PRO A 49 -7.50 -10.58 0.80
N SER A 50 -8.43 -10.25 1.70
CA SER A 50 -8.12 -9.72 3.03
C SER A 50 -7.70 -10.80 4.03
N GLU A 51 -7.93 -12.08 3.72
CA GLU A 51 -7.49 -13.19 4.57
C GLU A 51 -6.02 -13.54 4.29
N ALA A 52 -5.14 -13.22 5.23
CA ALA A 52 -3.73 -13.61 5.16
C ALA A 52 -3.55 -15.06 5.63
N THR A 53 -3.15 -15.96 4.73
CA THR A 53 -2.65 -17.30 5.09
C THR A 53 -1.17 -17.24 5.44
N LEU A 54 -0.82 -16.52 6.51
CA LEU A 54 0.55 -16.40 7.00
C LEU A 54 0.66 -16.97 8.41
N LEU A 55 1.64 -17.84 8.64
CA LEU A 55 1.92 -18.41 9.96
C LEU A 55 2.57 -17.39 10.92
N GLY A 56 2.99 -16.23 10.39
CA GLY A 56 3.67 -15.18 11.15
C GLY A 56 5.00 -15.65 11.74
N CYS A 57 5.52 -14.87 12.69
CA CYS A 57 6.64 -15.24 13.53
C CYS A 57 6.26 -15.05 15.02
N PRO A 58 6.93 -15.74 15.95
CA PRO A 58 6.67 -15.60 17.38
C PRO A 58 7.33 -14.35 18.01
N CYS A 59 7.91 -13.46 17.21
CA CYS A 59 8.61 -12.28 17.70
C CYS A 59 7.64 -11.33 18.42
N VAL A 60 7.96 -10.95 19.66
CA VAL A 60 7.20 -9.94 20.44
C VAL A 60 7.83 -8.54 20.30
N SER A 61 9.03 -8.46 19.72
CA SER A 61 9.71 -7.19 19.42
C SER A 61 8.95 -6.40 18.35
N HIS A 62 8.95 -5.06 18.48
CA HIS A 62 8.43 -4.16 17.46
C HIS A 62 9.23 -4.20 16.15
N SER A 63 10.48 -4.70 16.18
CA SER A 63 11.31 -4.89 14.99
C SER A 63 11.91 -6.28 15.00
N CYS A 64 11.63 -7.04 13.94
CA CYS A 64 12.20 -8.36 13.72
C CYS A 64 13.65 -8.23 13.26
N VAL A 65 14.51 -9.17 13.69
CA VAL A 65 15.91 -9.26 13.24
C VAL A 65 16.17 -10.64 12.65
N LEU A 66 17.04 -10.70 11.64
CA LEU A 66 17.27 -11.89 10.82
C LEU A 66 17.71 -13.11 11.64
N GLU A 67 18.46 -12.90 12.72
CA GLU A 67 19.01 -13.97 13.55
C GLU A 67 17.94 -14.75 14.31
N SER A 68 16.77 -14.15 14.56
CA SER A 68 15.74 -14.72 15.44
C SER A 68 14.33 -14.81 14.85
N CYS A 69 14.07 -14.18 13.70
CA CYS A 69 12.76 -14.13 13.08
C CYS A 69 12.61 -15.16 11.95
N SER A 70 11.66 -16.09 12.08
CA SER A 70 11.35 -17.08 11.04
C SER A 70 10.89 -16.46 9.72
N CYS A 71 10.18 -15.32 9.75
CA CYS A 71 9.77 -14.61 8.53
C CYS A 71 10.99 -14.10 7.75
N LEU A 72 11.93 -13.45 8.44
CA LEU A 72 13.14 -12.91 7.81
C LEU A 72 14.10 -14.02 7.40
N GLN A 73 14.17 -15.13 8.13
CA GLN A 73 14.97 -16.28 7.71
C GLN A 73 14.40 -16.95 6.45
N SER A 74 13.08 -16.98 6.30
CA SER A 74 12.42 -17.59 5.15
C SER A 74 12.48 -16.73 3.89
N HIS A 75 12.43 -15.40 4.05
CA HIS A 75 12.27 -14.46 2.92
C HIS A 75 13.42 -13.45 2.77
N GLY A 76 14.35 -13.40 3.72
CA GLY A 76 15.40 -12.37 3.83
C GLY A 76 14.90 -11.07 4.45
N GLU A 77 15.82 -10.12 4.63
CA GLU A 77 15.49 -8.74 5.00
C GLU A 77 14.99 -7.99 3.77
N ALA A 78 13.71 -7.60 3.80
CA ALA A 78 13.11 -6.81 2.72
C ALA A 78 13.33 -5.30 2.88
N TYR A 79 13.59 -4.83 4.10
CA TYR A 79 13.69 -3.40 4.43
C TYR A 79 14.95 -3.12 5.25
N THR A 80 15.53 -1.93 5.04
CA THR A 80 16.52 -1.36 5.96
C THR A 80 15.84 -0.75 7.19
N THR A 81 16.64 -0.33 8.17
CA THR A 81 16.17 0.45 9.33
C THR A 81 15.52 1.79 8.95
N GLU A 82 15.76 2.29 7.74
CA GLU A 82 15.14 3.50 7.19
C GLU A 82 13.90 3.19 6.33
N VAL A 83 13.38 1.96 6.39
CA VAL A 83 12.21 1.48 5.61
C VAL A 83 12.43 1.61 4.10
N THR A 84 13.69 1.55 3.66
CA THR A 84 14.04 1.46 2.23
C THR A 84 14.08 0.00 1.83
N VAL A 85 13.48 -0.36 0.70
CA VAL A 85 13.47 -1.74 0.21
C VAL A 85 14.88 -2.15 -0.20
N TRP A 86 15.31 -3.33 0.25
CA TRP A 86 16.56 -3.94 -0.20
C TRP A 86 16.35 -4.57 -1.57
N CYS A 87 16.73 -3.86 -2.65
CA CYS A 87 16.82 -4.48 -3.96
C CYS A 87 18.07 -5.37 -3.99
N ARG A 88 17.91 -6.70 -4.03
CA ARG A 88 19.00 -7.58 -4.47
C ARG A 88 19.35 -7.20 -5.91
N MET A 89 20.51 -6.58 -6.12
CA MET A 89 21.15 -6.58 -7.42
C MET A 89 21.70 -7.98 -7.63
N GLU A 90 21.03 -8.79 -8.45
CA GLU A 90 21.67 -9.96 -9.07
C GLU A 90 22.62 -9.50 -10.19
#